data_AF-A0A8T6RDA1-F1
#
_entry.id   AF-A0A8T6RDA1-F1
#
_cell.length_a   1.000
_cell.length_b   1.000
_cell.length_c   1.000
_cell.angle_alpha   90.00
_cell.angle_beta   90.00
_cell.angle_gamma   90.00
#
_symmetry.space_group_name_H-M   'P 1'
#
loop_
_entity.id
_entity.type
_entity.pdbx_description
1 polymer ?
#
loop_
_entity_poly.entity_id
_entity_poly.type
_entity_poly.pdbx_seq_one_letter_code
_entity_poly.pdbx_strand_id
1 'polypeptide(L)'
;MRNIVGGAAAALIGSLILGGIFIGADILRRTYPLILETDFTLPLVLTWLLLGSVSGLFSNSPWNTVRTAVWIGTCLGLLSVISILSVTPEFWTSPDRNLALLLIFISAIVTSLLTIPTAIAIILVKRRLFRDQEKPPPEKIESVCSACGAVFKSVPILCSECGALMENEQRPQTK
;
A
#
# COMPACT_ATOMS: atom_id res chain seq x y z
N MET A 1 -37.01 -0.62 13.80
CA MET A 1 -36.80 -0.18 12.40
C MET A 1 -35.37 0.28 12.06
N ARG A 2 -34.50 0.66 13.02
CA ARG A 2 -33.10 1.07 12.70
C ARG A 2 -32.18 -0.04 12.17
N ASN A 3 -32.43 -1.32 12.46
CA ASN A 3 -31.54 -2.41 12.04
C ASN A 3 -31.75 -2.90 10.60
N ILE A 4 -32.89 -2.59 9.96
CA ILE A 4 -33.19 -3.06 8.59
C ILE A 4 -32.50 -2.19 7.54
N VAL A 5 -32.36 -0.89 7.82
CA VAL A 5 -31.71 0.07 6.90
C VAL A 5 -30.20 -0.19 6.80
N GLY A 6 -29.56 -0.61 7.89
CA GLY A 6 -28.13 -0.96 7.89
C GLY A 6 -27.80 -2.19 7.04
N GLY A 7 -28.68 -3.19 7.02
CA GLY A 7 -28.49 -4.42 6.22
C GLY A 7 -28.61 -4.17 4.71
N ALA A 8 -29.59 -3.38 4.28
CA ALA A 8 -29.78 -3.07 2.86
C ALA A 8 -28.64 -2.21 2.29
N ALA A 9 -28.16 -1.22 3.05
CA ALA A 9 -27.02 -0.41 2.65
C ALA A 9 -25.72 -1.23 2.56
N ALA A 10 -25.47 -2.12 3.53
CA ALA A 10 -24.31 -3.00 3.51
C ALA A 10 -24.36 -3.99 2.33
N ALA A 11 -25.55 -4.52 2.00
CA ALA A 11 -25.74 -5.40 0.85
C ALA A 11 -25.51 -4.67 -0.48
N LEU A 12 -26.04 -3.45 -0.64
CA LEU A 12 -25.81 -2.63 -1.84
C LEU A 12 -24.34 -2.26 -2.03
N ILE A 13 -23.66 -1.86 -0.95
CA ILE A 13 -22.21 -1.58 -0.97
C ILE A 13 -21.44 -2.86 -1.30
N GLY A 14 -21.81 -3.99 -0.69
CA GLY A 14 -21.21 -5.30 -0.98
C GLY A 14 -21.37 -5.70 -2.45
N SER A 15 -22.57 -5.57 -3.02
CA SER A 15 -22.85 -5.88 -4.43
C SER A 15 -22.14 -4.93 -5.40
N LEU A 16 -22.02 -3.64 -5.07
CA LEU A 16 -21.26 -2.68 -5.88
C LEU A 16 -19.76 -2.99 -5.87
N ILE A 17 -19.21 -3.34 -4.71
CA ILE A 17 -17.80 -3.75 -4.57
C ILE A 17 -17.57 -5.06 -5.32
N LEU A 18 -18.43 -6.07 -5.15
CA LEU A 18 -18.29 -7.35 -5.82
C LEU A 18 -18.41 -7.19 -7.35
N GLY A 19 -19.42 -6.46 -7.81
CA GLY A 19 -19.64 -6.18 -9.23
C GLY A 19 -18.47 -5.41 -9.85
N GLY A 20 -17.97 -4.38 -9.14
CA GLY A 20 -16.78 -3.65 -9.56
C GLY A 20 -15.53 -4.53 -9.65
N ILE A 21 -15.37 -5.48 -8.72
CA ILE A 21 -14.28 -6.45 -8.74
C ILE A 21 -14.37 -7.38 -9.96
N PHE A 22 -15.55 -7.93 -10.26
CA PHE A 22 -15.72 -8.83 -11.40
C PHE A 22 -15.58 -8.10 -12.74
N ILE A 23 -16.11 -6.89 -12.86
CA ILE A 23 -15.92 -6.04 -14.05
C ILE A 23 -14.44 -5.69 -14.21
N GLY A 24 -13.78 -5.28 -13.11
CA GLY A 24 -12.35 -4.96 -13.11
C GLY A 24 -11.48 -6.16 -13.49
N ALA A 25 -11.83 -7.36 -13.01
CA ALA A 25 -11.16 -8.60 -13.36
C ALA A 25 -11.30 -8.97 -14.84
N ASP A 26 -12.50 -8.80 -15.44
CA ASP A 26 -12.68 -9.02 -16.89
C ASP A 26 -11.93 -7.97 -17.71
N ILE A 27 -11.90 -6.71 -17.27
CA ILE A 27 -11.07 -5.66 -17.90
C ILE A 27 -9.59 -6.03 -17.82
N LEU A 28 -9.10 -6.51 -16.67
CA LEU A 28 -7.71 -6.93 -16.50
C LEU A 28 -7.34 -8.10 -17.43
N ARG A 29 -8.24 -9.09 -17.55
CA ARG A 29 -8.09 -10.21 -18.51
C ARG A 29 -7.92 -9.71 -19.93
N ARG A 30 -8.72 -8.71 -20.31
CA ARG A 30 -8.69 -8.08 -21.63
C ARG A 30 -7.47 -7.17 -21.83
N THR A 31 -6.87 -6.67 -20.75
CA THR A 31 -5.78 -5.67 -20.82
C THR A 31 -4.54 -6.18 -21.55
N TYR A 32 -4.22 -7.48 -21.50
CA TYR A 32 -3.00 -8.01 -22.12
C TYR A 32 -2.96 -7.86 -23.66
N PRO A 33 -3.99 -8.28 -24.42
CA PRO A 33 -4.04 -8.00 -25.86
C PRO A 33 -4.37 -6.53 -26.17
N LEU A 34 -5.16 -5.86 -25.33
CA LEU A 34 -5.68 -4.51 -25.59
C LEU A 34 -4.74 -3.37 -25.17
N ILE A 35 -3.58 -3.65 -24.58
CA ILE A 35 -2.63 -2.61 -24.15
C ILE A 35 -2.13 -1.76 -25.32
N LEU A 36 -2.12 -2.32 -26.53
CA LEU A 36 -1.73 -1.64 -27.77
C LEU A 36 -2.92 -1.00 -28.49
N GLU A 37 -4.16 -1.27 -28.07
CA GLU A 37 -5.35 -0.64 -28.63
C GLU A 37 -5.57 0.73 -27.97
N THR A 38 -5.59 1.77 -28.80
CA THR A 38 -5.66 3.18 -28.37
C THR A 38 -6.89 3.47 -27.49
N ASP A 39 -8.00 2.78 -27.74
CA ASP A 39 -9.28 3.02 -27.06
C ASP A 39 -9.24 2.59 -25.60
N PHE A 40 -8.37 1.63 -25.26
CA PHE A 40 -8.24 1.07 -23.92
C PHE A 40 -6.98 1.57 -23.19
N THR A 41 -6.02 2.16 -23.91
CA THR A 41 -4.80 2.69 -23.32
C THR A 41 -5.08 3.80 -22.31
N LEU A 42 -5.93 4.78 -22.65
CA LEU A 42 -6.16 5.95 -21.79
C LEU A 42 -6.84 5.58 -20.45
N PRO A 43 -7.96 4.83 -20.42
CA PRO A 43 -8.58 4.41 -19.15
C PRO A 43 -7.62 3.58 -18.27
N LEU A 44 -6.80 2.75 -18.90
CA LEU A 44 -5.82 1.92 -18.21
C LEU A 44 -4.71 2.75 -17.56
N VAL A 45 -4.13 3.70 -18.30
CA VAL A 45 -3.14 4.64 -17.77
C VAL A 45 -3.73 5.46 -16.63
N LEU A 46 -4.95 5.97 -16.76
CA LEU A 46 -5.64 6.71 -15.69
C LEU A 46 -5.85 5.85 -14.43
N THR A 47 -6.22 4.58 -14.62
CA THR A 47 -6.39 3.63 -13.50
C THR A 47 -5.06 3.39 -12.79
N TRP A 48 -3.96 3.18 -13.53
CA TRP A 48 -2.64 3.02 -12.93
C TRP A 48 -2.17 4.27 -12.21
N LEU A 49 -2.42 5.45 -12.79
CA LEU A 49 -2.10 6.73 -12.15
C LEU A 49 -2.86 6.89 -10.83
N LEU A 50 -4.15 6.55 -10.82
CA LEU A 50 -4.99 6.63 -9.62
C LEU A 50 -4.54 5.65 -8.54
N LEU A 51 -4.36 4.38 -8.88
CA LEU A 51 -3.90 3.35 -7.93
C LEU A 51 -2.51 3.66 -7.37
N GLY A 52 -1.59 4.09 -8.23
CA GLY A 52 -0.26 4.53 -7.82
C GLY A 52 -0.33 5.74 -6.90
N SER A 53 -1.22 6.70 -7.18
CA SER A 53 -1.38 7.88 -6.34
C SER A 53 -1.91 7.54 -4.95
N VAL A 54 -2.96 6.71 -4.87
CA VAL A 54 -3.50 6.23 -3.60
C VAL A 54 -2.43 5.47 -2.80
N SER A 55 -1.72 4.53 -3.45
CA SER A 55 -0.64 3.78 -2.81
C SER A 55 0.49 4.68 -2.30
N GLY A 56 0.89 5.68 -3.09
CA GLY A 56 1.92 6.65 -2.73
C GLY A 56 1.56 7.52 -1.52
N LEU A 57 0.29 7.90 -1.36
CA LEU A 57 -0.17 8.70 -0.22
C LEU A 57 -0.01 7.94 1.12
N PHE A 58 -0.33 6.65 1.13
CA PHE A 58 -0.25 5.80 2.32
C PHE A 58 1.13 5.19 2.58
N SER A 59 2.05 5.28 1.61
CA SER A 59 3.39 4.73 1.75
C SER A 59 4.38 5.77 2.30
N ASN A 60 5.19 5.36 3.27
CA ASN A 60 6.28 6.19 3.84
C ASN A 60 7.65 5.81 3.27
N SER A 61 7.77 4.61 2.67
CA SER A 61 9.02 4.05 2.16
C SER A 61 8.81 3.48 0.76
N PRO A 62 9.74 3.69 -0.21
CA PRO A 62 9.65 3.07 -1.53
C PRO A 62 9.48 1.54 -1.48
N TRP A 63 10.08 0.89 -0.49
CA TRP A 63 9.94 -0.56 -0.32
C TRP A 63 8.52 -0.98 0.04
N ASN A 64 7.83 -0.21 0.88
CA ASN A 64 6.42 -0.46 1.21
C ASN A 64 5.55 -0.33 -0.04
N THR A 65 5.88 0.59 -0.95
CA THR A 65 5.17 0.75 -2.22
C THR A 65 5.30 -0.47 -3.12
N VAL A 66 6.51 -1.03 -3.25
CA VAL A 66 6.73 -2.27 -4.02
C VAL A 66 5.93 -3.40 -3.40
N ARG A 67 6.00 -3.57 -2.08
CA ARG A 67 5.21 -4.59 -1.36
C ARG A 67 3.71 -4.42 -1.60
N THR A 68 3.19 -3.20 -1.50
CA THR A 68 1.76 -2.90 -1.74
C THR A 68 1.37 -3.21 -3.18
N ALA A 69 2.20 -2.85 -4.18
CA ALA A 69 1.95 -3.16 -5.58
C ALA A 69 1.89 -4.67 -5.83
N VAL A 70 2.80 -5.45 -5.22
CA VAL A 70 2.79 -6.92 -5.29
C VAL A 70 1.53 -7.50 -4.63
N TRP A 71 1.12 -6.99 -3.48
CA TRP A 71 -0.12 -7.43 -2.81
C TRP A 71 -1.36 -7.14 -3.65
N ILE A 72 -1.46 -5.93 -4.20
CA ILE A 72 -2.55 -5.54 -5.10
C ILE A 72 -2.60 -6.46 -6.32
N GLY A 73 -1.45 -6.70 -6.97
CA GLY A 73 -1.37 -7.59 -8.12
C GLY A 73 -1.73 -9.04 -7.79
N THR A 74 -1.30 -9.54 -6.62
CA THR A 74 -1.67 -10.87 -6.12
C THR A 74 -3.17 -10.98 -5.91
N CYS A 75 -3.79 -10.02 -5.23
CA CYS A 75 -5.24 -10.01 -5.01
C CYS A 75 -6.01 -9.93 -6.33
N LEU A 76 -5.60 -9.04 -7.24
CA LEU A 76 -6.22 -8.92 -8.57
C LEU A 76 -6.06 -10.19 -9.41
N GLY A 77 -4.89 -10.82 -9.38
CA GLY A 77 -4.63 -12.09 -10.05
C GLY A 77 -5.52 -13.21 -9.55
N LEU A 78 -5.65 -13.35 -8.22
CA LEU A 78 -6.55 -14.35 -7.62
C LEU A 78 -8.01 -14.11 -7.99
N LEU A 79 -8.47 -12.86 -7.91
CA LEU A 79 -9.84 -12.49 -8.27
C LEU A 79 -10.11 -12.73 -9.77
N SER A 80 -9.13 -12.47 -10.63
CA SER A 80 -9.22 -12.74 -12.07
C SER A 80 -9.32 -14.23 -12.38
N VAL A 81 -8.53 -15.05 -11.67
CA VAL A 81 -8.60 -16.51 -11.76
C VAL A 81 -9.95 -17.05 -11.28
N ILE A 82 -10.46 -16.56 -10.15
CA ILE A 82 -11.78 -16.95 -9.63
C ILE A 82 -12.87 -16.57 -10.63
N SER A 83 -12.79 -15.35 -11.19
CA SER A 83 -13.73 -14.84 -12.18
C SER A 83 -13.76 -15.71 -13.44
N ILE A 84 -12.60 -16.01 -14.05
CA ILE A 84 -12.58 -16.82 -15.29
C ILE A 84 -13.09 -18.24 -15.06
N LEU A 85 -12.76 -18.85 -13.91
CA LEU A 85 -13.24 -20.19 -13.57
C LEU A 85 -14.75 -20.24 -13.33
N SER A 86 -15.35 -19.12 -12.90
CA SER A 86 -16.78 -19.02 -12.60
C SER A 86 -17.63 -18.58 -13.80
N VAL A 87 -17.09 -17.73 -14.68
CA VAL A 87 -17.85 -17.12 -15.78
C VAL A 87 -17.74 -17.92 -17.09
N THR A 88 -16.61 -18.59 -17.34
CA THR A 88 -16.37 -19.33 -18.60
C THR A 88 -16.31 -20.84 -18.37
N PRO A 89 -17.44 -21.57 -18.47
CA PRO A 89 -17.47 -23.02 -18.21
C PRO A 89 -16.59 -23.83 -19.18
N GLU A 90 -16.45 -23.37 -20.42
CA GLU A 90 -15.58 -23.98 -21.46
C GLU A 90 -14.10 -24.02 -21.04
N PHE A 91 -13.70 -23.13 -20.13
CA PHE A 91 -12.33 -23.07 -19.63
C PHE A 91 -11.93 -24.34 -18.85
N TRP A 92 -12.90 -25.06 -18.27
CA TRP A 92 -12.65 -26.30 -17.54
C TRP A 92 -12.16 -27.44 -18.42
N THR A 93 -12.58 -27.46 -19.70
CA THR A 93 -12.26 -28.50 -20.67
C THR A 93 -11.07 -28.18 -21.56
N SER A 94 -10.49 -26.98 -21.44
CA SER A 94 -9.35 -26.57 -22.26
C SER A 94 -8.06 -27.31 -21.87
N PRO A 95 -7.28 -27.84 -22.84
CA PRO A 95 -6.00 -28.48 -22.56
C PRO A 95 -4.95 -27.49 -22.03
N ASP A 96 -5.05 -26.20 -22.38
CA ASP A 96 -4.09 -25.15 -22.01
C ASP A 96 -4.47 -24.41 -20.72
N ARG A 97 -5.47 -24.90 -19.98
CA ARG A 97 -6.07 -24.24 -18.81
C ARG A 97 -5.04 -23.75 -17.79
N ASN A 98 -4.13 -24.64 -17.36
CA ASN A 98 -3.18 -24.32 -16.30
C ASN A 98 -2.18 -23.24 -16.74
N LEU A 99 -1.74 -23.26 -18.00
CA LEU A 99 -0.86 -22.25 -18.56
C LEU A 99 -1.58 -20.90 -18.66
N ALA A 100 -2.83 -20.89 -19.14
CA ALA A 100 -3.63 -19.67 -19.23
C ALA A 100 -3.87 -19.05 -17.84
N LEU A 101 -4.19 -19.84 -16.81
CA LEU A 101 -4.32 -19.35 -15.43
C LEU A 101 -3.03 -18.72 -14.91
N LEU A 102 -1.89 -19.38 -15.15
CA LEU A 102 -0.58 -18.87 -14.75
C LEU A 102 -0.27 -17.53 -15.45
N LEU A 103 -0.52 -17.43 -16.74
CA LEU A 103 -0.30 -16.20 -17.51
C LEU A 103 -1.22 -15.05 -17.06
N ILE A 104 -2.48 -15.32 -16.76
CA ILE A 104 -3.42 -14.34 -16.19
C ILE A 104 -2.91 -13.86 -14.83
N PHE A 105 -2.44 -14.76 -13.98
CA PHE A 105 -1.92 -14.42 -12.67
C PHE A 105 -0.63 -13.58 -12.74
N ILE A 106 0.34 -14.00 -13.56
CA ILE A 106 1.60 -13.27 -13.75
C ILE A 106 1.35 -11.90 -14.37
N SER A 107 0.49 -11.81 -15.39
CA SER A 107 0.16 -10.53 -16.03
C SER A 107 -0.50 -9.55 -15.06
N ALA A 108 -1.35 -10.01 -14.14
CA ALA A 108 -1.92 -9.17 -13.08
C ALA A 108 -0.83 -8.59 -12.16
N ILE A 109 0.18 -9.39 -11.78
CA ILE A 109 1.32 -8.93 -10.98
C ILE A 109 2.16 -7.94 -11.77
N VAL A 110 2.55 -8.26 -13.01
CA VAL A 110 3.38 -7.38 -13.84
C VAL A 110 2.66 -6.04 -14.08
N THR A 111 1.36 -6.09 -14.34
CA THR A 111 0.54 -4.89 -14.55
C THR A 111 0.45 -4.04 -13.29
N SER A 112 0.34 -4.65 -12.09
CA SER A 112 0.28 -3.87 -10.85
C SER A 112 1.60 -3.16 -10.54
N LEU A 113 2.74 -3.69 -10.99
CA LEU A 113 4.05 -3.04 -10.84
C LEU A 113 4.14 -1.72 -11.62
N LEU A 114 3.33 -1.53 -12.66
CA LEU A 114 3.25 -0.25 -13.41
C LEU A 114 2.69 0.91 -12.57
N THR A 115 2.12 0.64 -11.38
CA THR A 115 1.70 1.68 -10.43
C THR A 115 2.88 2.27 -9.64
N ILE A 116 4.03 1.59 -9.60
CA ILE A 116 5.20 1.99 -8.80
C ILE A 116 5.76 3.36 -9.20
N PRO A 117 5.98 3.68 -10.50
CA PRO A 117 6.53 4.98 -10.89
C PRO A 117 5.69 6.15 -10.38
N THR A 118 4.37 6.05 -10.53
CA THR A 118 3.43 7.07 -10.02
C THR A 118 3.46 7.16 -8.51
N ALA A 119 3.46 6.03 -7.81
CA ALA A 119 3.52 6.00 -6.36
C ALA A 119 4.82 6.61 -5.82
N ILE A 120 5.97 6.33 -6.45
CA ILE A 120 7.25 6.94 -6.12
C ILE A 120 7.21 8.45 -6.34
N ALA A 121 6.66 8.91 -7.47
CA ALA A 121 6.52 10.34 -7.74
C ALA A 121 5.71 11.05 -6.64
N ILE A 122 4.59 10.45 -6.21
CA ILE A 122 3.76 10.97 -5.13
C ILE A 122 4.50 10.97 -3.78
N ILE A 123 5.29 9.94 -3.48
CA ILE A 123 6.11 9.90 -2.26
C ILE A 123 7.15 11.02 -2.27
N LEU A 124 7.79 11.29 -3.41
CA LEU A 124 8.75 12.38 -3.55
C LEU A 124 8.09 13.74 -3.35
N VAL A 125 6.91 13.95 -3.93
CA VAL A 125 6.11 15.17 -3.75
C VAL A 125 5.71 15.33 -2.27
N LYS A 126 5.17 14.27 -1.66
CA LYS A 126 4.81 14.22 -0.23
C LYS A 126 6.02 14.59 0.64
N ARG A 127 7.16 13.93 0.45
CA ARG A 127 8.39 14.22 1.22
C ARG A 127 8.83 15.67 1.09
N ARG A 128 8.71 16.28 -0.10
CA ARG A 128 9.03 17.70 -0.28
C ARG A 128 8.05 18.61 0.44
N LEU A 129 6.75 18.32 0.36
CA LEU A 129 5.70 19.12 1.02
C LEU A 129 5.77 19.05 2.56
N PHE A 130 6.17 17.90 3.10
CA PHE A 130 6.24 17.69 4.55
C PHE A 130 7.65 17.86 5.12
N ARG A 131 8.68 18.13 4.30
CA ARG A 131 10.07 18.31 4.77
C ARG A 131 10.18 19.43 5.79
N ASP A 132 9.43 20.50 5.59
CA ASP A 132 9.47 21.68 6.44
C ASP A 132 8.69 21.50 7.77
N GLN A 133 7.97 20.37 7.91
CA GLN A 133 7.29 20.00 9.16
C GLN A 133 8.15 19.09 10.05
N GLU A 134 9.21 18.49 9.53
CA GLU A 134 10.15 17.71 10.33
C GLU A 134 10.98 18.67 11.19
N LYS A 135 10.80 18.61 12.51
CA LYS A 135 11.63 19.37 13.45
C LYS A 135 13.10 18.96 13.24
N PRO A 136 14.04 19.93 13.25
CA PRO A 136 15.45 19.60 13.18
C PRO A 136 15.80 18.62 14.30
N PRO A 137 16.67 17.62 14.03
CA PRO A 137 17.18 16.77 15.10
C PRO A 137 17.84 17.65 16.16
N PRO A 138 17.69 17.33 17.46
CA PRO A 138 18.33 18.12 18.52
C PRO A 138 19.84 18.16 18.29
N GLU A 139 20.47 19.34 18.41
CA GLU A 139 21.92 19.53 18.18
C GLU A 139 22.76 18.67 19.13
N LYS A 140 22.22 18.32 20.30
CA LYS A 140 22.88 17.50 21.30
C LYS A 140 21.84 16.75 22.13
N ILE A 141 22.04 15.46 22.30
CA ILE A 141 21.34 14.67 23.33
C ILE A 141 22.31 14.59 24.49
N GLU A 142 22.22 15.56 25.41
CA GLU A 142 22.96 15.52 26.67
C GLU A 142 22.00 15.30 27.82
N SER A 143 22.25 14.23 28.57
CA SER A 143 21.64 14.05 29.89
C SER A 143 22.70 14.30 30.95
N VAL A 144 22.33 15.05 31.98
CA VAL A 144 23.21 15.36 33.11
C VAL A 144 22.64 14.66 34.33
N CYS A 145 23.46 13.89 35.04
CA CYS A 145 23.03 13.25 36.27
C CYS A 145 22.78 14.29 37.35
N SER A 146 21.56 14.33 37.90
CA SER A 146 21.18 15.25 38.98
C SER A 146 21.97 15.02 40.28
N ALA A 147 22.41 13.78 40.53
CA ALA A 147 23.12 13.42 41.75
C ALA A 147 24.63 13.71 41.71
N CYS A 148 25.30 13.47 40.57
CA CYS A 148 26.77 13.60 40.47
C CYS A 148 27.27 14.55 39.39
N GLY A 149 26.40 15.10 38.55
CA GLY A 149 26.77 16.03 37.49
C GLY A 149 27.44 15.41 36.26
N ALA A 150 27.54 14.08 36.17
CA ALA A 150 28.10 13.40 35.00
C ALA A 150 27.26 13.69 33.73
N VAL A 151 27.93 14.00 32.62
CA VAL A 151 27.30 14.33 31.33
C VAL A 151 27.39 13.12 30.38
N PHE A 152 26.25 12.68 29.88
CA PHE A 152 26.14 11.56 28.96
C PHE A 152 25.63 12.03 27.59
N LYS A 153 26.23 11.51 26.52
CA LYS A 153 25.76 11.70 25.12
C LYS A 153 24.55 10.82 24.76
N SER A 154 23.90 10.23 25.75
CA SER A 154 22.76 9.33 25.63
C SER A 154 21.78 9.61 26.78
N VAL A 155 20.64 8.92 26.82
CA VAL A 155 19.66 9.00 27.92
C VAL A 155 19.69 7.68 28.69
N PRO A 156 20.72 7.41 29.53
CA PRO A 156 20.79 6.19 30.30
C PRO A 156 19.75 6.21 31.43
N ILE A 157 19.24 5.05 31.82
CA ILE A 157 18.30 4.93 32.95
C ILE A 157 19.02 5.09 34.30
N LEU A 158 20.29 4.69 34.35
CA LEU A 158 21.16 4.72 35.52
C LEU A 158 22.47 5.43 35.18
N CYS A 159 22.94 6.28 36.09
CA CYS A 159 24.24 6.93 35.96
C CYS A 159 25.38 5.90 36.14
N SER A 160 26.32 5.82 35.20
CA SER A 160 27.48 4.91 35.31
C SER A 160 28.42 5.29 36.46
N GLU A 161 28.50 6.57 36.79
CA GLU A 161 29.42 7.07 37.82
C GLU A 161 28.90 6.86 39.25
N CYS A 162 27.63 7.20 39.54
CA CYS A 162 27.09 7.17 40.89
C CYS A 162 25.96 6.17 41.12
N GLY A 163 25.50 5.46 40.07
CA GLY A 163 24.40 4.49 40.17
C GLY A 163 23.01 5.11 40.44
N ALA A 164 22.88 6.44 40.46
CA ALA A 164 21.59 7.09 40.63
C ALA A 164 20.67 6.89 39.41
N LEU A 165 19.37 6.77 39.65
CA LEU A 165 18.35 6.77 38.60
C LEU A 165 18.29 8.15 37.94
N MET A 166 18.38 8.17 36.61
CA MET A 166 18.24 9.38 35.82
C MET A 166 16.75 9.72 35.68
N GLU A 167 16.36 10.92 36.09
CA GLU A 167 15.00 11.39 35.94
C GLU A 167 14.74 11.64 34.44
N ASN A 168 13.95 10.75 33.82
CA ASN A 168 13.66 10.75 32.39
C ASN A 168 12.72 11.91 32.02
N GLU A 169 13.15 13.16 32.20
CA GLU A 169 12.33 14.34 31.91
C GLU A 169 12.38 14.74 30.42
N GLN A 170 13.25 14.10 29.63
CA GLN A 170 13.30 14.28 28.18
C GLN A 170 12.61 13.15 27.43
N ARG A 171 11.37 12.81 27.80
CA ARG A 171 10.48 12.14 26.85
C ARG A 171 9.91 13.26 25.97
N PRO A 172 10.28 13.38 24.67
CA PRO A 172 9.67 14.39 23.82
C PRO A 172 8.16 14.19 23.92
N GLN A 173 7.45 15.21 24.41
CA GLN A 173 6.00 15.17 24.47
C GLN A 173 5.52 15.00 23.03
N THR A 174 5.14 13.77 22.68
CA THR A 174 4.29 13.48 21.53
C THR A 174 2.98 14.19 21.79
N LYS A 175 2.85 15.41 21.25
CA LYS A 175 1.55 16.04 21.02
C LYS A 175 0.84 15.31 19.91
#